data_AF-X1KYP1-F1
#
_entry.id   AF-X1KYP1-F1
#
_cell.length_a   1.000
_cell.length_b   1.000
_cell.length_c   1.000
_cell.angle_alpha   90.00
_cell.angle_beta   90.00
_cell.angle_gamma   90.00
#
_symmetry.space_group_name_H-M   'P 1'
#
loop_
_entity.id
_entity.type
_entity.pdbx_description
1 polymer ?
#
loop_
_entity_poly.entity_id
_entity_poly.type
_entity_poly.pdbx_seq_one_letter_code
_entity_poly.pdbx_strand_id
1 'polypeptide(L)'
;MPEQAIIDGFKGTLDFYVHNTIPCVRSWPRSPGKRRAPAVEAQWPLFSWAAKNWDSLSDAMKQAYEETASEVFMTGRDLFTKSFITDYFRKGQWP
;
A
#
# COMPACT_ATOMS: atom_id res chain seq x y z
N MET A 1 5.07 -23.20 1.56
CA MET A 1 5.27 -23.92 2.83
C MET A 1 3.90 -24.32 3.39
N PRO A 2 3.74 -25.52 3.96
CA PRO A 2 2.44 -26.02 4.43
C PRO A 2 1.81 -25.15 5.54
N GLU A 3 2.63 -24.52 6.39
CA GLU A 3 2.18 -23.56 7.41
C GLU A 3 1.56 -22.27 6.83
N GLN A 4 2.13 -21.73 5.76
CA GLN A 4 1.57 -20.54 5.09
C GLN A 4 0.21 -20.84 4.47
N ALA A 5 0.01 -22.05 3.94
CA ALA A 5 -1.27 -22.47 3.38
C ALA A 5 -2.38 -22.55 4.44
N ILE A 6 -2.03 -22.95 5.67
CA ILE A 6 -2.97 -22.94 6.81
C ILE A 6 -3.37 -21.50 7.16
N ILE A 7 -2.39 -20.59 7.28
CA ILE A 7 -2.65 -19.15 7.54
C ILE A 7 -3.51 -18.54 6.44
N ASP A 8 -3.18 -18.83 5.18
CA ASP A 8 -3.91 -18.34 4.01
C ASP A 8 -5.37 -18.82 3.98
N GLY A 9 -5.65 -20.02 4.52
CA GLY A 9 -7.00 -20.57 4.64
C GLY A 9 -7.94 -19.77 5.55
N PHE A 10 -7.40 -18.93 6.45
CA PHE A 10 -8.18 -18.07 7.34
C PHE A 10 -8.41 -16.65 6.79
N LYS A 11 -7.95 -16.34 5.58
CA LYS A 11 -8.15 -15.02 4.96
C LYS A 11 -9.63 -14.66 4.94
N GLY A 12 -9.94 -13.45 5.40
CA GLY A 12 -11.32 -12.97 5.57
C GLY A 12 -11.95 -13.26 6.94
N THR A 13 -11.34 -14.11 7.78
CA THR A 13 -11.82 -14.44 9.13
C THR A 13 -10.81 -14.06 10.22
N LEU A 14 -9.56 -14.53 10.11
CA LEU A 14 -8.47 -14.22 11.04
C LEU A 14 -7.29 -13.63 10.30
N ASP A 15 -6.69 -12.60 10.89
CA ASP A 15 -5.51 -11.90 10.37
C ASP A 15 -4.31 -12.19 11.28
N PHE A 16 -3.30 -12.85 10.71
CA PHE A 16 -2.07 -13.25 11.39
C PHE A 16 -0.96 -12.26 11.03
N TYR A 17 -0.31 -11.67 12.03
CA TYR A 17 0.73 -10.67 11.84
C TYR A 17 1.78 -10.73 12.95
N VAL A 18 2.95 -10.14 12.73
CA VAL A 18 4.01 -10.02 13.74
C VAL A 18 4.03 -8.59 14.27
N HIS A 19 3.95 -8.44 15.59
CA HIS A 19 4.10 -7.15 16.27
C HIS A 19 5.21 -7.23 17.30
N ASN A 20 6.25 -6.41 17.16
CA ASN A 20 7.42 -6.42 18.05
C ASN A 20 7.95 -7.83 18.31
N THR A 21 8.21 -8.59 17.22
CA THR A 21 8.66 -10.00 17.22
C THR A 21 7.71 -11.03 17.83
N ILE A 22 6.51 -10.62 18.26
CA ILE A 22 5.50 -11.52 18.81
C ILE A 22 4.49 -11.88 17.70
N PRO A 23 4.23 -13.17 17.45
CA PRO A 23 3.16 -13.59 16.57
C PRO A 23 1.80 -13.27 17.21
N CYS A 24 0.97 -12.52 16.50
CA CYS A 24 -0.36 -12.09 16.93
C CYS A 24 -1.43 -12.59 15.97
N VAL A 25 -2.62 -12.82 16.51
CA VAL A 25 -3.84 -13.09 15.73
C VAL A 25 -4.93 -12.11 16.13
N ARG A 26 -5.67 -11.60 15.15
CA ARG A 26 -6.85 -10.77 15.38
C ARG A 26 -7.99 -11.19 14.45
N SER A 27 -9.21 -10.77 14.76
CA SER A 27 -10.31 -10.85 13.82
C SER A 27 -9.98 -10.06 12.56
N TRP A 28 -10.36 -10.58 11.40
CA TRP A 28 -10.14 -9.90 10.13
C TRP A 28 -10.70 -8.48 10.17
N PRO A 29 -9.94 -7.47 9.72
CA PRO A 29 -10.41 -6.09 9.70
C PRO A 29 -11.74 -6.01 8.95
N ARG A 30 -12.81 -5.67 9.68
CA ARG A 30 -14.10 -5.41 9.04
C ARG A 30 -14.05 -4.03 8.41
N SER A 31 -14.57 -3.92 7.20
CA SER A 31 -14.83 -2.60 6.61
C SER A 31 -15.65 -1.79 7.62
N PRO A 32 -15.33 -0.51 7.88
CA PRO A 32 -16.01 0.30 8.89
C PRO A 32 -17.52 0.48 8.68
N GLY A 33 -18.11 -0.11 7.62
CA GLY A 33 -19.55 -0.18 7.36
C GLY A 33 -20.17 1.15 6.96
N LYS A 34 -19.45 2.25 7.15
CA LYS A 34 -19.87 3.60 6.78
C LYS A 34 -19.34 3.93 5.40
N ARG A 35 -20.21 4.54 4.59
CA ARG A 35 -19.83 5.20 3.35
C ARG A 35 -18.69 6.17 3.64
N ARG A 36 -17.65 6.18 2.81
CA ARG A 36 -16.52 7.10 3.00
C ARG A 36 -16.96 8.50 2.57
N ALA A 37 -16.23 9.52 3.00
CA ALA A 37 -16.53 10.89 2.59
C ALA A 37 -16.50 10.97 1.05
N PRO A 38 -17.42 11.71 0.39
CA PRO A 38 -17.48 11.80 -1.06
C PRO A 38 -16.15 12.20 -1.72
N ALA A 39 -15.37 13.08 -1.07
CA ALA A 39 -14.05 13.48 -1.53
C ALA A 39 -13.03 12.32 -1.58
N VAL A 40 -13.15 11.35 -0.66
CA VAL A 40 -12.31 10.13 -0.64
C VAL A 40 -12.76 9.18 -1.75
N GLU A 41 -14.07 8.99 -1.93
CA GLU A 41 -14.62 8.12 -2.98
C GLU A 41 -14.22 8.62 -4.38
N ALA A 42 -14.21 9.94 -4.59
CA ALA A 42 -13.77 10.56 -5.83
C ALA A 42 -12.30 10.26 -6.19
N GLN A 43 -11.46 9.94 -5.21
CA GLN A 43 -10.04 9.60 -5.44
C GLN A 43 -9.82 8.13 -5.78
N TRP A 44 -10.79 7.25 -5.55
CA TRP A 44 -10.62 5.80 -5.76
C TRP A 44 -10.24 5.40 -7.18
N PRO A 45 -10.78 6.01 -8.26
CA PRO A 45 -10.37 5.69 -9.62
C PRO A 45 -8.89 6.04 -9.88
N LEU A 46 -8.44 7.20 -9.41
CA LEU A 46 -7.04 7.66 -9.54
C LEU A 46 -6.09 6.73 -8.79
N PHE A 47 -6.41 6.40 -7.53
CA PHE A 47 -5.64 5.47 -6.73
C PHE A 47 -5.56 4.08 -7.36
N SER A 48 -6.71 3.55 -7.80
CA SER A 48 -6.79 2.23 -8.44
C SER A 48 -5.99 2.19 -9.75
N TRP A 49 -6.02 3.27 -10.53
CA TRP A 49 -5.24 3.37 -11.75
C TRP A 49 -3.75 3.41 -11.44
N ALA A 50 -3.29 4.25 -10.52
CA ALA A 50 -1.88 4.37 -10.15
C ALA A 50 -1.36 3.03 -9.60
N ALA A 51 -2.07 2.41 -8.67
CA ALA A 51 -1.67 1.13 -8.11
C ALA A 51 -1.50 0.05 -9.19
N LYS A 52 -2.39 -0.01 -10.19
CA LYS A 52 -2.28 -0.97 -11.31
C LYS A 52 -1.16 -0.63 -12.29
N ASN A 53 -0.92 0.65 -12.56
CA ASN A 53 0.07 1.07 -13.54
C ASN A 53 1.51 0.94 -13.03
N TRP A 54 1.73 0.77 -11.73
CA TRP A 54 3.06 0.40 -11.20
C TRP A 54 3.68 -0.77 -11.96
N ASP A 55 2.89 -1.81 -12.26
CA ASP A 55 3.40 -3.01 -12.92
C ASP A 55 3.82 -2.75 -14.37
N SER A 56 3.26 -1.71 -15.00
CA SER A 56 3.59 -1.27 -16.36
C SER A 56 4.85 -0.41 -16.46
N LEU A 57 5.40 0.05 -15.33
CA LEU A 57 6.66 0.81 -15.32
C LEU A 57 7.84 -0.09 -15.71
N SER A 58 8.83 0.51 -16.36
CA SER A 58 10.10 -0.18 -16.63
C SER A 58 10.85 -0.47 -15.34
N ASP A 59 11.71 -1.49 -15.36
CA ASP A 59 12.52 -1.86 -14.20
C ASP A 59 13.42 -0.72 -13.72
N ALA A 60 13.97 0.07 -14.66
CA ALA A 60 14.75 1.26 -14.34
C ALA A 60 13.93 2.32 -13.57
N MET A 61 12.65 2.51 -13.93
CA MET A 61 11.77 3.43 -13.19
C MET A 61 11.42 2.89 -11.82
N LYS A 62 11.07 1.59 -11.73
CA LYS A 62 10.78 0.94 -10.45
C LYS A 62 11.98 1.08 -9.51
N GLN A 63 13.19 0.83 -10.00
CA GLN A 63 14.42 0.96 -9.23
C GLN A 63 14.64 2.40 -8.75
N ALA A 64 14.47 3.41 -9.62
CA ALA A 64 14.58 4.81 -9.20
C ALA A 64 13.58 5.18 -8.08
N TYR A 65 12.35 4.66 -8.15
CA TYR A 65 11.36 4.82 -7.10
C TYR A 65 11.75 4.10 -5.81
N GLU A 66 12.28 2.88 -5.87
CA GLU A 66 12.76 2.16 -4.67
C GLU A 66 13.98 2.84 -4.03
N GLU A 67 14.92 3.34 -4.84
CA GLU A 67 16.08 4.11 -4.37
C GLU A 67 15.63 5.38 -3.67
N THR A 68 14.68 6.12 -4.27
CA THR A 68 14.12 7.33 -3.65
C THR A 68 13.31 6.99 -2.38
N ALA A 69 12.64 5.84 -2.37
CA ALA A 69 11.86 5.39 -1.24
C ALA A 69 12.75 4.92 -0.07
N SER A 70 14.03 4.59 -0.30
CA SER A 70 14.94 4.09 0.74
C SER A 70 15.17 5.06 1.89
N GLU A 71 15.00 6.37 1.66
CA GLU A 71 15.14 7.42 2.67
C GLU A 71 13.83 7.74 3.41
N VAL A 72 12.73 7.07 3.06
CA VAL A 72 11.40 7.30 3.65
C VAL A 72 10.73 5.99 4.07
N PHE A 73 9.76 6.07 4.97
CA PHE A 73 8.99 4.91 5.42
C PHE A 73 7.90 4.49 4.41
N MET A 74 8.25 4.35 3.13
CA MET A 74 7.35 3.99 2.04
C MET A 74 8.03 3.00 1.09
N THR A 75 7.25 2.21 0.36
CA THR A 75 7.78 1.41 -0.76
C THR A 75 7.88 2.26 -2.03
N GLY A 76 8.67 1.85 -3.03
CA GLY A 76 8.69 2.52 -4.34
C GLY A 76 7.30 2.62 -4.98
N ARG A 77 6.47 1.59 -4.82
CA ARG A 77 5.08 1.59 -5.29
C ARG A 77 4.20 2.61 -4.58
N ASP A 78 4.34 2.72 -3.26
CA ASP A 78 3.59 3.72 -2.48
C ASP A 78 4.04 5.13 -2.85
N LEU A 79 5.35 5.31 -3.06
CA LEU A 79 5.94 6.57 -3.49
C LEU A 79 5.42 6.99 -4.88
N PHE A 80 5.36 6.07 -5.84
CA PHE A 80 4.75 6.30 -7.16
C PHE A 80 3.27 6.66 -7.06
N THR A 81 2.53 5.93 -6.24
CA THR A 81 1.09 6.19 -6.05
C THR A 81 0.86 7.58 -5.44
N LYS A 82 1.69 7.96 -4.46
CA LYS A 82 1.66 9.27 -3.83
C LYS A 82 2.09 10.37 -4.79
N SER A 83 3.14 10.16 -5.59
CA SER A 83 3.62 11.13 -6.58
C SER A 83 2.54 11.42 -7.63
N PHE A 84 1.83 10.39 -8.09
CA PHE A 84 0.75 10.54 -9.04
C PHE A 84 -0.46 11.31 -8.48
N ILE A 85 -0.86 11.04 -7.24
CA ILE A 85 -2.08 11.64 -6.65
C ILE A 85 -1.83 13.04 -6.09
N THR A 86 -0.67 13.26 -5.45
CA THR A 86 -0.39 14.46 -4.65
C THR A 86 0.74 15.33 -5.19
N ASP A 87 1.31 14.96 -6.35
CA ASP A 87 2.46 15.66 -6.96
C ASP A 87 3.64 15.76 -5.99
N TYR A 88 4.02 14.61 -5.42
CA TYR A 88 5.00 14.50 -4.32
C TYR A 88 6.39 15.08 -4.61
N PHE A 89 6.75 15.22 -5.88
CA PHE A 89 8.03 15.81 -6.30
C PHE A 89 7.93 17.32 -6.57
N ARG A 90 6.81 17.95 -6.21
CA ARG A 90 6.66 19.40 -6.34
C ARG A 90 7.66 20.13 -5.45
N LYS A 91 8.30 21.14 -6.03
CA LYS A 91 9.30 21.99 -5.36
C LYS A 91 8.72 22.55 -4.04
N GLY A 92 9.40 22.28 -2.90
CA GLY A 92 9.03 22.80 -1.58
C GLY A 92 8.21 21.86 -0.67
N GLN A 93 7.97 20.60 -1.07
CA GLN A 93 7.32 19.59 -0.20
C GLN A 93 8.28 18.76 0.66
N TRP A 94 9.59 19.03 0.58
CA TRP A 94 10.63 18.35 1.34
C TRP A 94 11.43 19.37 2.18
N PRO A 95 11.84 19.03 3.41
CA PRO A 95 12.65 19.89 4.26
C PRO A 95 14.07 20.12 3.73
#